data_AF-A0A845UEZ4-F1
#
_entry.id   AF-A0A845UEZ4-F1
#
_cell.length_a   1.000
_cell.length_b   1.000
_cell.length_c   1.000
_cell.angle_alpha   90.00
_cell.angle_beta   90.00
_cell.angle_gamma   90.00
#
_symmetry.space_group_name_H-M   'P 1'
#
loop_
_entity.id
_entity.type
_entity.pdbx_description
1 polymer ?
#
loop_
_entity_poly.entity_id
_entity_poly.type
_entity_poly.pdbx_seq_one_letter_code
_entity_poly.pdbx_strand_id
1 'polypeptide(L)'
;MSAGDMERREFAEAFGRAHAAGMVSDKQFARARIEGTLALWHLQAWEAAGKPEPVPDNITEGRPPIESVGVPVVDKALRYTNIPAPVFLNALAYLLRESDDALEIAESRSKDCDEAARLLGKTAALLRRADNEPLAHAVEALAPWAERGKYGRIYFHGMTGARVHASQHVDALTAALKGKRGSPSRKAAIVRALAECFTIDGPFVESGGFTIIAGIANLCEPRTTPAFVRSVMEQAKRTTEPKPEPRRDSSIIGLLSKPKI
;
A
#
# COMPACT_ATOMS: atom_id res chain seq x y z
N MET A 1 -18.05 34.58 8.93
CA MET A 1 -16.73 33.95 8.95
C MET A 1 -16.17 34.18 10.34
N SER A 2 -15.92 33.12 11.10
CA SER A 2 -15.43 33.25 12.48
C SER A 2 -13.95 33.67 12.50
N ALA A 3 -13.44 34.17 13.63
CA ALA A 3 -12.02 34.50 13.77
C ALA A 3 -11.11 33.29 13.47
N GLY A 4 -11.52 32.09 13.89
CA GLY A 4 -10.80 30.84 13.57
C GLY A 4 -10.82 30.46 12.08
N ASP A 5 -11.84 30.85 11.32
CA ASP A 5 -11.86 30.64 9.86
C ASP A 5 -10.87 31.55 9.14
N MET A 6 -10.67 32.76 9.67
CA MET A 6 -9.71 33.74 9.14
C MET A 6 -8.27 33.29 9.39
N GLU A 7 -7.94 32.87 10.62
CA GLU A 7 -6.62 32.34 10.97
C GLU A 7 -6.25 31.10 10.15
N ARG A 8 -7.19 30.18 9.92
CA ARG A 8 -6.97 28.99 9.08
C ARG A 8 -6.67 29.37 7.63
N ARG A 9 -7.37 30.36 7.10
CA ARG A 9 -7.15 30.86 5.74
C ARG A 9 -5.79 31.53 5.61
N GLU A 10 -5.43 32.40 6.55
CA GLU A 10 -4.14 33.08 6.58
C GLU A 10 -2.98 32.08 6.67
N PHE A 11 -3.11 31.05 7.51
CA PHE A 11 -2.13 29.97 7.60
C PHE A 11 -2.01 29.21 6.28
N ALA A 12 -3.12 28.83 5.65
CA ALA A 12 -3.10 28.10 4.38
C ALA A 12 -2.45 28.92 3.24
N GLU A 13 -2.73 30.22 3.19
CA GLU A 13 -2.12 31.14 2.22
C GLU A 13 -0.62 31.35 2.51
N ALA A 14 -0.23 31.50 3.78
CA ALA A 14 1.17 31.61 4.18
C ALA A 14 1.96 30.33 3.87
N PHE A 15 1.38 29.16 4.12
CA PHE A 15 1.98 27.87 3.80
C PHE A 15 2.17 27.69 2.29
N GLY A 16 1.19 28.10 1.48
CA GLY A 16 1.30 28.13 0.02
C GLY A 16 2.41 29.07 -0.48
N ARG A 17 2.55 30.25 0.12
CA ARG A 17 3.67 31.17 -0.19
C ARG A 17 5.02 30.58 0.19
N ALA A 18 5.12 29.92 1.35
CA ALA A 18 6.36 29.27 1.79
C ALA A 18 6.78 28.12 0.86
N HIS A 19 5.82 27.34 0.35
CA HIS A 19 6.07 26.33 -0.69
C HIS A 19 6.54 26.98 -2.00
N ALA A 20 5.86 28.02 -2.49
CA ALA A 20 6.25 28.73 -3.70
C ALA A 20 7.64 29.39 -3.59
N ALA A 21 8.06 29.77 -2.38
CA ALA A 21 9.38 30.31 -2.09
C ALA A 21 10.46 29.22 -1.89
N GLY A 22 10.10 27.93 -1.99
CA GLY A 22 11.03 26.80 -1.80
C GLY A 22 11.43 26.53 -0.35
N MET A 23 10.76 27.18 0.63
CA MET A 23 11.01 26.97 2.06
C MET A 23 10.38 25.67 2.57
N VAL A 24 9.38 25.16 1.85
CA VAL A 24 8.74 23.86 2.10
C VAL A 24 8.94 23.01 0.86
N SER A 25 9.48 21.81 1.03
CA SER A 25 9.67 20.87 -0.08
C SER A 25 8.32 20.37 -0.64
N ASP A 26 8.28 19.97 -1.92
CA ASP A 26 7.08 19.37 -2.52
C ASP A 26 6.55 18.17 -1.72
N LYS A 27 7.47 17.37 -1.16
CA LYS A 27 7.18 16.23 -0.28
C LYS A 27 6.39 16.66 0.96
N GLN A 28 6.91 17.65 1.68
CA GLN A 28 6.29 18.17 2.91
C GLN A 28 4.97 18.88 2.62
N PHE A 29 4.92 19.66 1.53
CA PHE A 29 3.72 20.35 1.11
C PHE A 29 2.60 19.35 0.78
N ALA A 30 2.90 18.36 -0.08
CA ALA A 30 1.93 17.36 -0.46
C ALA A 30 1.43 16.55 0.75
N ARG A 31 2.34 16.14 1.65
CA ARG A 31 1.99 15.42 2.86
C ARG A 31 1.04 16.23 3.74
N ALA A 32 1.36 17.49 4.03
CA ALA A 32 0.53 18.34 4.88
C ALA A 32 -0.87 18.56 4.29
N ARG A 33 -0.96 18.75 2.97
CA ARG A 33 -2.23 18.89 2.25
C ARG A 33 -3.09 17.62 2.34
N ILE A 34 -2.48 16.44 2.20
CA ILE A 34 -3.17 15.16 2.30
C ILE A 34 -3.64 14.90 3.74
N GLU A 35 -2.74 15.01 4.72
CA GLU A 35 -3.04 14.77 6.14
C GLU A 35 -4.14 15.74 6.64
N GLY A 36 -4.05 17.02 6.27
CA GLY A 36 -5.07 18.01 6.62
C GLY A 36 -6.44 17.71 6.00
N THR A 37 -6.48 17.26 4.74
CA THR A 37 -7.74 16.89 4.07
C THR A 37 -8.37 15.65 4.71
N LEU A 38 -7.57 14.63 5.01
CA LEU A 38 -8.04 13.42 5.72
C LEU A 38 -8.58 13.76 7.11
N ALA A 39 -7.86 14.58 7.88
CA ALA A 39 -8.28 15.00 9.21
C ALA A 39 -9.62 15.77 9.17
N LEU A 40 -9.76 16.70 8.23
CA LEU A 40 -11.02 17.43 8.04
C LEU A 40 -12.17 16.48 7.66
N TRP A 41 -11.92 15.55 6.75
CA TRP A 41 -12.92 14.58 6.32
C TRP A 41 -13.36 13.66 7.46
N HIS A 42 -12.43 13.18 8.30
CA HIS A 42 -12.75 12.42 9.51
C HIS A 42 -13.48 13.24 10.57
N LEU A 43 -13.10 14.50 10.76
CA LEU A 43 -13.78 15.40 11.70
C LEU A 43 -15.23 15.62 11.28
N GLN A 44 -15.46 15.91 9.99
CA GLN A 44 -16.80 16.03 9.43
C GLN A 44 -17.59 14.73 9.54
N ALA A 45 -16.92 13.58 9.39
CA ALA A 45 -17.47 12.24 9.64
C ALA A 45 -18.05 12.14 11.05
N TRP A 46 -17.23 12.47 12.04
CA TRP A 46 -17.55 12.44 13.46
C TRP A 46 -18.64 13.44 13.87
N GLU A 47 -18.56 14.67 13.37
CA GLU A 47 -19.55 15.72 13.68
C GLU A 47 -20.94 15.35 13.18
N ALA A 48 -21.08 14.87 11.93
CA ALA A 48 -22.41 14.52 11.42
C ALA A 48 -22.95 13.20 11.98
N ALA A 49 -22.10 12.35 12.58
CA ALA A 49 -22.54 11.19 13.35
C ALA A 49 -23.04 11.55 14.76
N GLY A 50 -23.08 12.84 15.11
CA GLY A 50 -23.52 13.29 16.43
C GLY A 50 -22.43 13.20 17.50
N LYS A 51 -21.15 13.21 17.10
CA LYS A 51 -19.98 13.16 17.99
C LYS A 51 -19.99 11.95 18.93
N PRO A 52 -20.13 10.72 18.39
CA PRO A 52 -20.21 9.53 19.23
C PRO A 52 -18.91 9.30 19.99
N GLU A 53 -19.04 8.81 21.23
CA GLU A 53 -17.96 8.31 22.07
C GLU A 53 -18.37 6.93 22.63
N PRO A 54 -17.66 5.83 22.28
CA PRO A 54 -16.47 5.76 21.41
C PRO A 54 -16.79 6.02 19.92
N VAL A 55 -15.76 6.39 19.15
CA VAL A 55 -15.85 6.57 17.69
C VAL A 55 -16.04 5.20 17.02
N PRO A 56 -17.16 4.96 16.28
CA PRO A 56 -17.37 3.71 15.58
C PRO A 56 -16.39 3.51 14.42
N ASP A 57 -15.97 2.27 14.16
CA ASP A 57 -15.06 1.93 13.05
C ASP A 57 -15.65 2.26 11.67
N ASN A 58 -16.98 2.24 11.56
CA ASN A 58 -17.71 2.49 10.31
C ASN A 58 -18.18 3.95 10.16
N ILE A 59 -17.67 4.89 10.97
CA ILE A 59 -18.13 6.30 10.97
C ILE A 59 -17.97 7.01 9.62
N THR A 60 -17.15 6.46 8.74
CA THR A 60 -16.87 6.97 7.40
C THR A 60 -17.65 6.28 6.28
N GLU A 61 -18.45 5.24 6.58
CA GLU A 61 -19.23 4.53 5.56
C GLU A 61 -20.29 5.45 4.91
N GLY A 62 -20.47 5.31 3.59
CA GLY A 62 -21.45 6.10 2.83
C GLY A 62 -21.09 7.57 2.61
N ARG A 63 -19.93 8.05 3.10
CA ARG A 63 -19.48 9.43 2.89
C ARG A 63 -19.05 9.66 1.44
N PRO A 64 -19.24 10.89 0.92
CA PRO A 64 -18.67 11.28 -0.37
C PRO A 64 -17.14 11.09 -0.38
N PRO A 65 -16.57 10.62 -1.51
CA PRO A 65 -15.14 10.47 -1.65
C PRO A 65 -14.44 11.83 -1.61
N ILE A 66 -13.16 11.83 -1.24
CA ILE A 66 -12.30 13.02 -1.31
C ILE A 66 -11.93 13.26 -2.78
N GLU A 67 -12.35 14.39 -3.34
CA GLU A 67 -12.15 14.72 -4.76
C GLU A 67 -10.85 15.48 -5.05
N SER A 68 -10.32 16.20 -4.05
CA SER A 68 -9.09 16.99 -4.18
C SER A 68 -8.45 17.22 -2.82
N VAL A 69 -7.12 17.24 -2.81
CA VAL A 69 -6.28 17.69 -1.69
C VAL A 69 -5.55 18.99 -2.02
N GLY A 70 -5.68 19.51 -3.25
CA GLY A 70 -5.00 20.71 -3.73
C GLY A 70 -3.54 20.47 -4.14
N VAL A 71 -3.21 19.24 -4.54
CA VAL A 71 -1.91 18.88 -5.10
C VAL A 71 -2.15 18.33 -6.51
N PRO A 72 -1.79 19.05 -7.60
CA PRO A 72 -2.30 18.75 -8.95
C PRO A 72 -2.11 17.31 -9.41
N VAL A 73 -0.95 16.71 -9.11
CA VAL A 73 -0.67 15.33 -9.51
C VAL A 73 -1.45 14.30 -8.70
N VAL A 74 -1.74 14.59 -7.43
CA VAL A 74 -2.55 13.73 -6.54
C VAL A 74 -4.02 13.84 -6.92
N ASP A 75 -4.50 15.06 -7.17
CA ASP A 75 -5.87 15.32 -7.62
C ASP A 75 -6.16 14.64 -8.96
N LYS A 76 -5.18 14.63 -9.88
CA LYS A 76 -5.29 13.85 -11.11
C LYS A 76 -5.37 12.36 -10.82
N ALA A 77 -4.59 11.85 -9.87
CA ALA A 77 -4.54 10.44 -9.51
C ALA A 77 -5.83 9.91 -8.87
N LEU A 78 -6.50 10.74 -8.05
CA LEU A 78 -7.76 10.39 -7.38
C LEU A 78 -8.86 9.94 -8.37
N ARG A 79 -8.80 10.39 -9.62
CA ARG A 79 -9.76 10.04 -10.68
C ARG A 79 -9.56 8.63 -11.25
N TYR A 80 -8.42 8.01 -11.01
CA TYR A 80 -8.02 6.74 -11.63
C TYR A 80 -7.73 5.64 -10.61
N THR A 81 -7.84 5.93 -9.30
CA THR A 81 -7.57 4.91 -8.29
C THR A 81 -8.65 3.82 -8.32
N ASN A 82 -8.23 2.58 -8.07
CA ASN A 82 -9.12 1.42 -7.97
C ASN A 82 -9.51 1.10 -6.51
N ILE A 83 -9.04 1.91 -5.56
CA ILE A 83 -9.34 1.80 -4.12
C ILE A 83 -10.03 3.08 -3.63
N PRO A 84 -10.72 3.05 -2.48
CA PRO A 84 -11.35 4.25 -1.94
C PRO A 84 -10.33 5.38 -1.72
N ALA A 85 -10.71 6.62 -2.08
CA ALA A 85 -9.84 7.79 -1.98
C ALA A 85 -9.15 7.96 -0.61
N PRO A 86 -9.84 7.78 0.54
CA PRO A 86 -9.17 7.86 1.86
C PRO A 86 -8.09 6.80 2.06
N VAL A 87 -8.27 5.59 1.50
CA VAL A 87 -7.28 4.51 1.57
C VAL A 87 -6.05 4.86 0.74
N PHE A 88 -6.27 5.34 -0.49
CA PHE A 88 -5.19 5.82 -1.37
C PHE A 88 -4.40 6.97 -0.72
N LEU A 89 -5.10 7.97 -0.17
CA LEU A 89 -4.48 9.12 0.47
C LEU A 89 -3.69 8.75 1.73
N ASN A 90 -4.20 7.81 2.54
CA ASN A 90 -3.45 7.28 3.69
C ASN A 90 -2.19 6.53 3.25
N ALA A 91 -2.27 5.74 2.17
CA ALA A 91 -1.10 5.08 1.60
C ALA A 91 -0.07 6.10 1.10
N LEU A 92 -0.51 7.16 0.40
CA LEU A 92 0.38 8.20 -0.11
C LEU A 92 1.01 9.05 0.99
N ALA A 93 0.23 9.49 2.00
CA ALA A 93 0.76 10.23 3.14
C ALA A 93 1.85 9.45 3.87
N TYR A 94 1.66 8.13 4.00
CA TYR A 94 2.67 7.24 4.55
C TYR A 94 3.95 7.24 3.70
N LEU A 95 3.85 7.06 2.37
CA LEU A 95 5.02 7.09 1.46
C LEU A 95 5.78 8.44 1.53
N LEU A 96 5.05 9.54 1.71
CA LEU A 96 5.64 10.88 1.82
C LEU A 96 6.28 11.15 3.19
N ARG A 97 6.01 10.33 4.22
CA ARG A 97 6.64 10.43 5.54
C ARG A 97 7.98 9.69 5.62
N GLU A 98 8.24 8.76 4.71
CA GLU A 98 9.38 7.86 4.79
C GLU A 98 10.73 8.59 4.81
N SER A 99 11.63 8.13 5.69
CA SER A 99 13.01 8.60 5.81
C SER A 99 13.83 8.21 4.56
N ASP A 100 14.93 8.89 4.33
CA ASP A 100 15.90 8.52 3.30
C ASP A 100 16.62 7.20 3.63
N ASP A 101 16.64 6.80 4.91
CA ASP A 101 17.17 5.52 5.40
C ASP A 101 16.20 4.32 5.21
N ALA A 102 15.14 4.50 4.40
CA ALA A 102 14.10 3.50 4.16
C ALA A 102 14.65 2.11 3.77
N LEU A 103 15.81 2.03 3.09
CA LEU A 103 16.43 0.76 2.73
C LEU A 103 17.07 0.04 3.92
N GLU A 104 17.69 0.78 4.85
CA GLU A 104 18.27 0.21 6.06
C GLU A 104 17.15 -0.28 7.01
N ILE A 105 16.08 0.50 7.11
CA ILE A 105 14.86 0.11 7.83
C ILE A 105 14.25 -1.15 7.22
N ALA A 106 14.21 -1.27 5.89
CA ALA A 106 13.71 -2.45 5.21
C ALA A 106 14.56 -3.71 5.50
N GLU A 107 15.89 -3.57 5.58
CA GLU A 107 16.78 -4.68 5.93
C GLU A 107 16.58 -5.11 7.40
N SER A 108 16.52 -4.15 8.33
CA SER A 108 16.26 -4.44 9.75
C SER A 108 14.91 -5.15 9.92
N ARG A 109 13.86 -4.61 9.31
CA ARG A 109 12.53 -5.20 9.30
C ARG A 109 12.54 -6.61 8.73
N SER A 110 13.34 -6.86 7.68
CA SER A 110 13.43 -8.21 7.11
C SER A 110 13.92 -9.22 8.15
N LYS A 111 14.96 -8.86 8.91
CA LYS A 111 15.52 -9.69 9.99
C LYS A 111 14.50 -9.89 11.11
N ASP A 112 13.79 -8.83 11.51
CA ASP A 112 12.79 -8.91 12.57
C ASP A 112 11.60 -9.81 12.18
N CYS A 113 11.14 -9.71 10.93
CA CYS A 113 10.07 -10.56 10.41
C CYS A 113 10.50 -12.04 10.27
N ASP A 114 11.74 -12.28 9.84
CA ASP A 114 12.34 -13.62 9.83
C ASP A 114 12.38 -14.24 11.23
N GLU A 115 12.86 -13.47 12.19
CA GLU A 115 12.96 -13.89 13.58
C GLU A 115 11.57 -14.15 14.19
N ALA A 116 10.59 -13.27 13.92
CA ALA A 116 9.21 -13.45 14.36
C ALA A 116 8.59 -14.74 13.80
N ALA A 117 8.72 -15.00 12.50
CA ALA A 117 8.24 -16.24 11.88
C ALA A 117 8.91 -17.49 12.51
N ARG A 118 10.23 -17.42 12.75
CA ARG A 118 11.00 -18.48 13.41
C ARG A 118 10.53 -18.73 14.85
N LEU A 119 10.26 -17.68 15.62
CA LEU A 119 9.77 -17.77 17.00
C LEU A 119 8.36 -18.35 17.07
N LEU A 120 7.47 -17.97 16.16
CA LEU A 120 6.13 -18.53 16.03
C LEU A 120 6.20 -20.04 15.73
N GLY A 121 7.06 -20.46 14.79
CA GLY A 121 7.28 -21.88 14.49
C GLY A 121 7.79 -22.68 15.68
N LYS A 122 8.76 -22.12 16.45
CA LYS A 122 9.24 -22.76 17.69
C LYS A 122 8.14 -22.85 18.76
N THR A 123 7.32 -21.81 18.90
CA THR A 123 6.22 -21.77 19.86
C THR A 123 5.16 -22.82 19.53
N ALA A 124 4.78 -22.94 18.26
CA ALA A 124 3.89 -24.00 17.80
C ALA A 124 4.44 -25.40 18.13
N ALA A 125 5.73 -25.65 17.91
CA ALA A 125 6.36 -26.92 18.25
C ALA A 125 6.36 -27.21 19.77
N LEU A 126 6.55 -26.20 20.62
CA LEU A 126 6.45 -26.35 22.07
C LEU A 126 5.02 -26.68 22.52
N LEU A 127 4.02 -26.05 21.91
CA LEU A 127 2.60 -26.31 22.19
C LEU A 127 2.19 -27.74 21.81
N ARG A 128 2.70 -28.27 20.68
CA ARG A 128 2.49 -29.68 20.31
C ARG A 128 3.05 -30.64 21.34
N ARG A 129 4.24 -30.36 21.88
CA ARG A 129 4.87 -31.18 22.93
C ARG A 129 4.11 -31.14 24.26
N ALA A 130 3.29 -30.12 24.46
CA ALA A 130 2.40 -29.97 25.60
C ALA A 130 0.97 -30.44 25.31
N ASP A 131 0.76 -31.23 24.25
CA ASP A 131 -0.52 -31.77 23.81
C ASP A 131 -1.61 -30.70 23.54
N ASN A 132 -1.21 -29.49 23.14
CA ASN A 132 -2.12 -28.39 22.80
C ASN A 132 -2.13 -28.12 21.29
N GLU A 133 -2.57 -29.11 20.51
CA GLU A 133 -2.62 -29.06 19.04
C GLU A 133 -3.46 -27.89 18.49
N PRO A 134 -4.64 -27.54 19.06
CA PRO A 134 -5.45 -26.42 18.56
C PRO A 134 -4.72 -25.08 18.62
N LEU A 135 -4.02 -24.81 19.74
CA LEU A 135 -3.25 -23.57 19.89
C LEU A 135 -1.98 -23.60 19.05
N ALA A 136 -1.32 -24.75 18.93
CA ALA A 136 -0.16 -24.91 18.06
C ALA A 136 -0.49 -24.55 16.61
N HIS A 137 -1.62 -25.03 16.09
CA HIS A 137 -2.08 -24.71 14.74
C HIS A 137 -2.43 -23.22 14.57
N ALA A 138 -3.08 -22.62 15.56
CA ALA A 138 -3.37 -21.19 15.55
C ALA A 138 -2.09 -20.34 15.48
N VAL A 139 -1.07 -20.67 16.28
CA VAL A 139 0.22 -19.97 16.30
C VAL A 139 1.01 -20.18 15.00
N GLU A 140 1.02 -21.40 14.48
CA GLU A 140 1.69 -21.73 13.21
C GLU A 140 1.08 -20.96 12.03
N ALA A 141 -0.24 -20.77 12.03
CA ALA A 141 -0.92 -19.99 11.00
C ALA A 141 -0.52 -18.51 10.95
N LEU A 142 0.07 -17.96 12.04
CA LEU A 142 0.59 -16.59 12.08
C LEU A 142 1.97 -16.46 11.42
N ALA A 143 2.78 -17.53 11.36
CA ALA A 143 4.15 -17.46 10.87
C ALA A 143 4.27 -16.98 9.40
N PRO A 144 3.43 -17.45 8.45
CA PRO A 144 3.44 -16.92 7.08
C PRO A 144 3.08 -15.43 7.01
N TRP A 145 2.25 -14.93 7.93
CA TRP A 145 1.88 -13.50 7.97
C TRP A 145 3.00 -12.65 8.56
N ALA A 146 3.69 -13.13 9.59
CA ALA A 146 4.90 -12.48 10.10
C ALA A 146 5.98 -12.37 9.01
N GLU A 147 6.20 -13.44 8.23
CA GLU A 147 7.13 -13.42 7.10
C GLU A 147 6.70 -12.45 5.99
N ARG A 148 5.40 -12.42 5.67
CA ARG A 148 4.85 -11.43 4.74
C ARG A 148 5.05 -9.99 5.22
N GLY A 149 5.22 -9.79 6.54
CA GLY A 149 5.60 -8.51 7.12
C GLY A 149 6.81 -7.86 6.45
N LYS A 150 7.73 -8.61 5.82
CA LYS A 150 8.88 -8.07 5.05
C LYS A 150 8.47 -7.30 3.80
N TYR A 151 7.29 -7.60 3.27
CA TYR A 151 6.84 -7.16 1.96
C TYR A 151 5.71 -6.14 1.99
N GLY A 152 5.29 -5.73 3.18
CA GLY A 152 4.20 -4.77 3.34
C GLY A 152 3.64 -4.78 4.75
N ARG A 153 2.77 -3.82 5.04
CA ARG A 153 2.04 -3.77 6.30
C ARG A 153 0.99 -4.87 6.32
N ILE A 154 0.92 -5.59 7.43
CA ILE A 154 -0.10 -6.62 7.67
C ILE A 154 -1.14 -6.03 8.60
N TYR A 155 -2.40 -6.02 8.16
CA TYR A 155 -3.55 -5.68 8.98
C TYR A 155 -4.26 -6.97 9.35
N PHE A 156 -4.27 -7.28 10.63
CA PHE A 156 -4.93 -8.46 11.17
C PHE A 156 -6.40 -8.12 11.46
N HIS A 157 -7.31 -8.88 10.86
CA HIS A 157 -8.77 -8.71 11.00
C HIS A 157 -9.38 -9.73 11.96
N GLY A 158 -8.66 -10.81 12.29
CA GLY A 158 -9.10 -11.82 13.24
C GLY A 158 -8.68 -13.23 12.86
N MET A 159 -9.16 -14.19 13.63
CA MET A 159 -8.96 -15.62 13.39
C MET A 159 -10.27 -16.39 13.50
N THR A 160 -10.45 -17.37 12.62
CA THR A 160 -11.53 -18.36 12.71
C THR A 160 -10.90 -19.74 12.71
N GLY A 161 -10.82 -20.37 13.88
CA GLY A 161 -10.00 -21.58 14.07
C GLY A 161 -8.53 -21.28 13.76
N ALA A 162 -7.93 -22.09 12.89
CA ALA A 162 -6.54 -21.91 12.41
C ALA A 162 -6.44 -20.96 11.20
N ARG A 163 -7.52 -20.33 10.76
CA ARG A 163 -7.51 -19.41 9.62
C ARG A 163 -7.31 -17.98 10.09
N VAL A 164 -6.20 -17.37 9.68
CA VAL A 164 -5.92 -15.95 9.89
C VAL A 164 -6.58 -15.12 8.79
N HIS A 165 -7.41 -14.17 9.17
CA HIS A 165 -7.94 -13.14 8.29
C HIS A 165 -7.05 -11.92 8.42
N ALA A 166 -6.25 -11.65 7.40
CA ALA A 166 -5.39 -10.48 7.36
C ALA A 166 -5.31 -9.96 5.93
N SER A 167 -5.03 -8.67 5.77
CA SER A 167 -4.67 -8.05 4.50
C SER A 167 -3.22 -7.58 4.55
N GLN A 168 -2.54 -7.67 3.40
CA GLN A 168 -1.22 -7.11 3.20
C GLN A 168 -1.33 -5.92 2.25
N HIS A 169 -0.74 -4.80 2.62
CA HIS A 169 -0.63 -3.63 1.77
C HIS A 169 0.84 -3.34 1.54
N VAL A 170 1.27 -3.29 0.28
CA VAL A 170 2.66 -2.93 -0.05
C VAL A 170 2.97 -1.53 0.45
N ASP A 171 4.18 -1.36 0.96
CA ASP A 171 4.69 -0.08 1.44
C ASP A 171 6.05 0.22 0.80
N ALA A 172 6.58 1.43 1.00
CA ALA A 172 7.88 1.82 0.46
C ALA A 172 9.06 1.05 1.08
N LEU A 173 8.84 0.38 2.20
CA LEU A 173 9.83 -0.40 2.95
C LEU A 173 9.80 -1.89 2.57
N THR A 174 9.02 -2.27 1.55
CA THR A 174 8.96 -3.63 1.02
C THR A 174 10.34 -4.03 0.47
N ALA A 175 11.04 -4.91 1.19
CA ALA A 175 12.37 -5.42 0.82
C ALA A 175 12.37 -6.29 -0.46
N ALA A 176 11.20 -6.69 -0.98
CA ALA A 176 11.08 -7.53 -2.18
C ALA A 176 11.32 -6.81 -3.50
N LEU A 177 11.25 -5.48 -3.54
CA LEU A 177 11.17 -4.77 -4.81
C LEU A 177 12.56 -4.42 -5.32
N LYS A 178 13.17 -5.47 -5.86
CA LYS A 178 14.38 -5.37 -6.67
C LYS A 178 14.14 -4.42 -7.84
N GLY A 179 14.94 -3.35 -7.92
CA GLY A 179 15.03 -2.48 -9.08
C GLY A 179 15.69 -3.19 -10.28
N LYS A 180 16.16 -2.41 -11.25
CA LYS A 180 16.85 -2.95 -12.44
C LYS A 180 18.02 -3.83 -12.02
N ARG A 181 18.05 -5.09 -12.49
CA ARG A 181 19.08 -6.12 -12.22
C ARG A 181 19.07 -6.76 -10.84
N GLY A 182 18.00 -6.65 -10.06
CA GLY A 182 17.89 -7.45 -8.84
C GLY A 182 18.34 -6.76 -7.55
N SER A 183 18.85 -5.52 -7.61
CA SER A 183 19.28 -4.76 -6.43
C SER A 183 18.12 -4.03 -5.75
N PRO A 184 18.09 -3.90 -4.41
CA PRO A 184 17.10 -3.09 -3.72
C PRO A 184 17.03 -1.66 -4.26
N SER A 185 15.81 -1.14 -4.47
CA SER A 185 15.63 0.23 -4.95
C SER A 185 14.38 0.85 -4.32
N ARG A 186 14.59 1.82 -3.41
CA ARG A 186 13.51 2.62 -2.78
C ARG A 186 12.58 3.22 -3.84
N LYS A 187 13.16 3.77 -4.90
CA LYS A 187 12.40 4.34 -6.03
C LYS A 187 11.51 3.29 -6.73
N ALA A 188 12.01 2.08 -6.95
CA ALA A 188 11.20 1.00 -7.53
C ALA A 188 10.12 0.51 -6.54
N ALA A 189 10.42 0.49 -5.25
CA ALA A 189 9.48 0.13 -4.20
C ALA A 189 8.28 1.10 -4.16
N ILE A 190 8.56 2.40 -4.12
CA ILE A 190 7.54 3.47 -4.20
C ILE A 190 6.69 3.31 -5.46
N VAL A 191 7.31 3.12 -6.62
CA VAL A 191 6.57 2.97 -7.90
C VAL A 191 5.60 1.80 -7.87
N ARG A 192 5.99 0.64 -7.33
CA ARG A 192 5.10 -0.52 -7.28
C ARG A 192 4.00 -0.36 -6.22
N ALA A 193 4.33 0.18 -5.04
CA ALA A 193 3.34 0.50 -4.02
C ALA A 193 2.25 1.44 -4.60
N LEU A 194 2.67 2.44 -5.37
CA LEU A 194 1.76 3.33 -6.08
C LEU A 194 0.95 2.59 -7.15
N ALA A 195 1.59 1.73 -7.95
CA ALA A 195 0.92 1.01 -9.04
C ALA A 195 -0.23 0.10 -8.56
N GLU A 196 -0.15 -0.45 -7.36
CA GLU A 196 -1.23 -1.26 -6.77
C GLU A 196 -2.52 -0.47 -6.51
N CYS A 197 -2.41 0.85 -6.37
CA CYS A 197 -3.55 1.74 -6.17
C CYS A 197 -4.32 2.06 -7.47
N PHE A 198 -3.88 1.53 -8.61
CA PHE A 198 -4.47 1.79 -9.93
C PHE A 198 -4.75 0.48 -10.68
N THR A 199 -5.81 0.48 -11.48
CA THR A 199 -6.01 -0.57 -12.48
C THR A 199 -5.13 -0.24 -13.70
N ILE A 200 -4.09 -1.04 -13.93
CA ILE A 200 -3.16 -0.82 -15.04
C ILE A 200 -3.70 -1.50 -16.31
N ASP A 201 -4.64 -0.84 -16.97
CA ASP A 201 -5.25 -1.27 -18.24
C ASP A 201 -4.90 -0.33 -19.41
N GLY A 202 -5.39 -0.65 -20.61
CA GLY A 202 -5.20 0.17 -21.81
C GLY A 202 -5.65 1.63 -21.61
N PRO A 203 -6.89 1.89 -21.19
CA PRO A 203 -7.40 3.24 -20.93
C PRO A 203 -6.58 4.06 -19.94
N PHE A 204 -6.12 3.45 -18.83
CA PHE A 204 -5.26 4.12 -17.86
C PHE A 204 -3.90 4.49 -18.47
N VAL A 205 -3.28 3.57 -19.22
CA VAL A 205 -2.00 3.81 -19.88
C VAL A 205 -2.12 4.90 -20.95
N GLU A 206 -3.17 4.86 -21.77
CA GLU A 206 -3.48 5.85 -22.82
C GLU A 206 -3.74 7.25 -22.22
N SER A 207 -4.33 7.32 -21.03
CA SER A 207 -4.55 8.57 -20.28
C SER A 207 -3.28 9.14 -19.63
N GLY A 208 -2.11 8.53 -19.87
CA GLY A 208 -0.84 8.93 -19.28
C GLY A 208 -0.63 8.41 -17.86
N GLY A 209 -1.18 7.23 -17.52
CA GLY A 209 -1.10 6.63 -16.18
C GLY A 209 0.33 6.48 -15.64
N PHE A 210 1.31 6.15 -16.48
CA PHE A 210 2.71 6.11 -16.05
C PHE A 210 3.28 7.49 -15.70
N THR A 211 2.77 8.55 -16.33
CA THR A 211 3.13 9.93 -15.99
C THR A 211 2.51 10.34 -14.65
N ILE A 212 1.28 9.89 -14.36
CA ILE A 212 0.64 10.10 -13.05
C ILE A 212 1.48 9.42 -11.97
N ILE A 213 1.78 8.12 -12.12
CA ILE A 213 2.60 7.37 -11.14
C ILE A 213 3.97 8.01 -10.98
N ALA A 214 4.65 8.39 -12.07
CA ALA A 214 5.95 9.04 -12.00
C ALA A 214 5.87 10.39 -11.27
N GLY A 215 4.85 11.19 -11.54
CA GLY A 215 4.65 12.47 -10.89
C GLY A 215 4.39 12.35 -9.38
N ILE A 216 3.60 11.37 -8.94
CA ILE A 216 3.43 11.09 -7.51
C ILE A 216 4.74 10.59 -6.91
N ALA A 217 5.42 9.65 -7.58
CA ALA A 217 6.68 9.10 -7.09
C ALA A 217 7.76 10.19 -6.94
N ASN A 218 7.75 11.23 -7.78
CA ASN A 218 8.63 12.39 -7.67
C ASN A 218 8.41 13.22 -6.39
N LEU A 219 7.21 13.19 -5.79
CA LEU A 219 6.96 13.80 -4.49
C LEU A 219 7.69 13.04 -3.37
N CYS A 220 7.89 11.73 -3.54
CA CYS A 220 8.57 10.88 -2.56
C CYS A 220 10.08 10.81 -2.81
N GLU A 221 10.47 10.66 -4.07
CA GLU A 221 11.84 10.43 -4.55
C GLU A 221 12.03 11.08 -5.94
N PRO A 222 12.77 12.21 -6.03
CA PRO A 222 12.93 12.97 -7.26
C PRO A 222 13.53 12.18 -8.43
N ARG A 223 13.33 12.69 -9.65
CA ARG A 223 13.87 12.14 -10.92
C ARG A 223 13.32 10.74 -11.25
N THR A 224 12.07 10.48 -10.94
CA THR A 224 11.31 9.33 -11.43
C THR A 224 10.66 9.69 -12.77
N THR A 225 10.89 8.85 -13.79
CA THR A 225 10.38 9.09 -15.15
C THR A 225 9.29 8.07 -15.53
N PRO A 226 8.38 8.40 -16.46
CA PRO A 226 7.38 7.43 -16.94
C PRO A 226 8.02 6.17 -17.55
N ALA A 227 9.18 6.32 -18.20
CA ALA A 227 9.94 5.20 -18.74
C ALA A 227 10.49 4.28 -17.64
N PHE A 228 10.96 4.85 -16.52
CA PHE A 228 11.36 4.08 -15.35
C PHE A 228 10.17 3.33 -14.75
N VAL A 229 9.01 3.99 -14.60
CA VAL A 229 7.78 3.35 -14.13
C VAL A 229 7.42 2.15 -15.00
N ARG A 230 7.39 2.33 -16.33
CA ARG A 230 7.13 1.23 -17.27
C ARG A 230 8.10 0.06 -17.08
N SER A 231 9.41 0.35 -16.94
CA SER A 231 10.43 -0.68 -16.73
C SER A 231 10.21 -1.46 -15.43
N VAL A 232 9.83 -0.80 -14.34
CA VAL A 232 9.51 -1.44 -13.06
C VAL A 232 8.29 -2.34 -13.19
N MET A 233 7.25 -1.89 -13.90
CA MET A 233 6.03 -2.67 -14.15
C MET A 233 6.26 -3.90 -15.04
N GLU A 234 7.11 -3.78 -16.07
CA GLU A 234 7.49 -4.90 -16.93
C GLU A 234 8.32 -5.96 -16.18
N GLN A 235 9.20 -5.52 -15.27
CA GLN A 235 9.97 -6.43 -14.42
C GLN A 235 9.07 -7.24 -13.50
N ALA A 236 8.03 -6.64 -12.92
CA ALA A 236 7.07 -7.34 -12.07
C ALA A 236 6.42 -8.53 -12.79
N LYS A 237 6.00 -8.34 -14.05
CA LYS A 237 5.41 -9.39 -14.89
C LYS A 237 6.37 -10.56 -15.16
N ARG A 238 7.68 -10.29 -15.28
CA ARG A 238 8.70 -11.32 -15.53
C ARG A 238 9.09 -12.10 -14.28
N THR A 239 8.90 -11.53 -13.08
CA THR A 239 9.27 -12.18 -11.81
C THR A 239 8.14 -12.98 -11.16
N THR A 240 6.89 -12.81 -11.61
CA THR A 240 5.81 -13.76 -11.31
C THR A 240 6.12 -15.07 -12.03
N GLU A 241 6.34 -16.16 -11.28
CA GLU A 241 6.45 -17.49 -11.86
C GLU A 241 5.24 -17.74 -12.78
N PRO A 242 5.45 -18.27 -14.00
CA PRO A 242 4.33 -18.64 -14.85
C PRO A 242 3.46 -19.63 -14.07
N LYS A 243 2.14 -19.40 -14.04
CA LYS A 243 1.20 -20.42 -13.58
C LYS A 243 1.60 -21.73 -14.26
N PRO A 244 1.79 -22.84 -13.52
CA PRO A 244 2.06 -24.11 -14.17
C PRO A 244 0.92 -24.33 -15.17
N GLU A 245 1.25 -24.38 -16.46
CA GLU A 245 0.28 -24.74 -17.47
C GLU A 245 -0.33 -26.08 -17.05
N PRO A 246 -1.65 -26.26 -17.14
CA PRO A 246 -2.23 -27.57 -16.89
C PRO A 246 -1.52 -28.54 -17.82
N ARG A 247 -0.75 -29.46 -17.24
CA ARG A 247 -0.09 -30.53 -17.99
C ARG A 247 -1.18 -31.16 -18.86
N ARG A 248 -1.10 -30.96 -20.17
CA ARG A 248 -1.88 -31.77 -21.11
C ARG A 248 -1.46 -33.20 -20.83
N ASP A 249 -2.37 -33.98 -20.29
CA ASP A 249 -2.17 -35.40 -20.09
C ASP A 249 -1.97 -36.02 -21.47
N SER A 250 -0.70 -36.26 -21.83
CA SER A 250 -0.29 -36.88 -23.08
C SER A 250 -0.32 -38.40 -22.99
N SER A 251 -0.89 -38.95 -21.90
CA SER A 251 -1.17 -40.37 -21.82
C SER A 251 -2.17 -40.79 -22.90
N ILE A 252 -1.99 -42.02 -23.41
CA ILE A 252 -2.93 -42.67 -24.36
C ILE A 252 -4.37 -42.65 -23.81
N ILE A 253 -4.52 -42.72 -22.49
CA ILE A 253 -5.81 -42.66 -21.80
C ILE A 253 -6.47 -41.29 -21.97
N GLY A 254 -5.73 -40.18 -21.82
CA GLY A 254 -6.24 -38.82 -22.02
C GLY A 254 -6.65 -38.52 -23.47
N LEU A 255 -6.03 -39.18 -24.46
CA LEU A 255 -6.38 -39.08 -25.87
C LEU A 255 -7.65 -39.87 -26.25
N LEU A 256 -7.88 -41.03 -25.61
CA LEU A 256 -9.03 -41.90 -25.86
C LEU A 256 -10.30 -41.48 -25.10
N SER A 257 -10.17 -40.61 -24.10
CA SER A 257 -11.29 -40.16 -23.24
C SER A 257 -12.07 -38.96 -23.80
N LYS A 258 -11.71 -38.44 -24.98
CA LYS A 258 -12.49 -37.36 -25.59
C LYS A 258 -13.82 -37.90 -26.12
N PRO A 259 -14.97 -37.29 -25.77
CA PRO A 259 -16.24 -37.64 -26.39
C PRO A 259 -16.16 -37.33 -27.89
N LYS A 260 -16.59 -38.27 -28.73
CA LYS A 260 -16.80 -38.00 -30.16
C LYS A 260 -17.91 -36.95 -30.28
N ILE A 261 -17.59 -35.83 -30.91
CA ILE A 261 -18.58 -34.90 -31.48
C ILE A 261 -19.19 -35.58 -32.71
#